data_AF-A0A968MR30-F1
#
_entry.id   AF-A0A968MR30-F1
#
_cell.length_a   1.000
_cell.length_b   1.000
_cell.length_c   1.000
_cell.angle_alpha   90.00
_cell.angle_beta   90.00
_cell.angle_gamma   90.00
#
_symmetry.space_group_name_H-M   'P 1'
#
loop_
_entity.id
_entity.type
_entity.pdbx_description
1 polymer ?
#
loop_
_entity_poly.entity_id
_entity_poly.type
_entity_poly.pdbx_seq_one_letter_code
_entity_poly.pdbx_strand_id
1 'polypeptide(L)'
;MSTTQAFSQKIKLQTYLDTTKILIGDQLTFTIELEQPEKVKVTFPVFKDTLTSKIEIIEADPADTSRKDDNLVIRKKFLITSFDSGYHKIPPYKFAILIGDQKDTITSQELFLGVNTIPIDTAKNIIGYKTGNEYPFFVGRN
;
A
#
# COMPACT_ATOMS: atom_id res chain seq x y z
N MET A 1 0.77 50.34 3.72
CA MET A 1 1.80 49.31 3.51
C MET A 1 1.27 48.03 4.15
N SER A 2 0.71 47.12 3.36
CA SER A 2 0.16 45.86 3.87
C SER A 2 1.26 44.82 3.82
N THR A 3 1.84 44.50 4.97
CA THR A 3 2.82 43.43 5.12
C THR A 3 2.09 42.10 4.93
N THR A 4 2.19 41.51 3.74
CA THR A 4 1.81 40.12 3.52
C THR A 4 2.74 39.25 4.37
N GLN A 5 2.28 38.82 5.55
CA GLN A 5 2.91 37.72 6.27
C GLN A 5 2.80 36.49 5.37
N ALA A 6 3.90 36.12 4.72
CA ALA A 6 4.04 34.82 4.11
C ALA A 6 3.94 33.78 5.23
N PHE A 7 2.77 33.19 5.38
CA PHE A 7 2.57 32.04 6.25
C PHE A 7 3.40 30.88 5.69
N SER A 8 4.66 30.77 6.10
CA SER A 8 5.47 29.56 5.95
C SER A 8 4.96 28.51 6.93
N GLN A 9 3.73 28.03 6.72
CA GLN A 9 3.19 26.91 7.49
C GLN A 9 3.89 25.66 6.97
N LYS A 10 4.85 25.13 7.75
CA LYS A 10 5.57 23.89 7.43
C LYS A 10 4.63 22.69 7.57
N ILE A 11 3.83 22.45 6.53
CA ILE A 11 3.19 21.16 6.32
C ILE A 11 4.30 20.17 5.92
N LYS A 12 4.41 19.05 6.61
CA LYS A 12 5.32 17.96 6.23
C LYS A 12 4.49 16.76 5.86
N LEU A 13 4.62 16.32 4.61
CA LEU A 13 4.03 15.09 4.11
C LEU A 13 5.14 14.06 3.93
N GLN A 14 4.92 12.86 4.44
CA GLN A 14 5.77 11.71 4.19
C GLN A 14 4.91 10.49 3.89
N THR A 15 5.31 9.72 2.88
CA THR A 15 4.77 8.39 2.64
C THR A 15 5.90 7.38 2.67
N TYR A 16 5.67 6.22 3.27
CA TYR A 16 6.71 5.19 3.38
C TYR A 16 6.13 3.78 3.46
N LEU A 17 6.99 2.81 3.17
CA LEU A 17 6.76 1.40 3.40
C LEU A 17 7.59 0.97 4.61
N ASP A 18 7.06 0.05 5.42
CA ASP A 18 7.82 -0.58 6.51
C ASP A 18 8.95 -1.48 5.99
N THR A 19 8.78 -2.07 4.80
CA THR A 19 9.83 -2.76 4.03
C THR A 19 9.78 -2.38 2.55
N THR A 20 10.92 -2.40 1.88
CA THR A 20 11.03 -2.16 0.42
C THR A 20 11.08 -3.45 -0.39
N LYS A 21 11.11 -4.62 0.26
CA LYS A 21 11.16 -5.93 -0.38
C LYS A 21 10.31 -6.94 0.35
N ILE A 22 9.54 -7.73 -0.41
CA ILE A 22 8.69 -8.81 0.08
C ILE A 22 8.78 -10.04 -0.84
N LEU A 23 8.29 -11.20 -0.41
CA LEU A 23 7.95 -12.28 -1.33
C LEU A 23 6.56 -12.03 -1.95
N ILE A 24 6.29 -12.69 -3.06
CA ILE A 24 4.98 -12.66 -3.70
C ILE A 24 3.88 -13.12 -2.72
N GLY A 25 2.82 -12.33 -2.59
CA GLY A 25 1.71 -12.58 -1.67
C GLY A 25 1.96 -12.22 -0.20
N ASP A 26 3.19 -11.84 0.18
CA ASP A 26 3.45 -11.27 1.51
C ASP A 26 2.73 -9.92 1.65
N GLN A 27 2.51 -9.53 2.90
CA GLN A 27 1.85 -8.29 3.27
C GLN A 27 2.85 -7.31 3.87
N LEU A 28 2.65 -6.02 3.59
CA LEU A 28 3.43 -4.93 4.17
C LEU A 28 2.54 -3.72 4.46
N THR A 29 3.06 -2.77 5.23
CA THR A 29 2.33 -1.56 5.57
C THR A 29 2.79 -0.38 4.73
N PHE A 30 1.86 0.24 4.00
CA PHE A 30 2.03 1.57 3.43
C PHE A 30 1.46 2.62 4.40
N THR A 31 2.28 3.59 4.78
CA THR A 31 1.87 4.66 5.70
C THR A 31 1.96 6.02 5.03
N ILE A 32 0.91 6.82 5.22
CA ILE A 32 0.89 8.26 4.96
C ILE A 32 0.95 8.97 6.32
N GLU A 33 1.96 9.80 6.52
CA GLU A 33 2.12 10.65 7.70
C GLU A 33 2.12 12.12 7.29
N LEU A 34 1.29 12.91 7.96
CA LEU A 34 1.14 14.34 7.73
C LEU A 34 1.29 15.10 9.05
N GLU A 35 2.28 15.99 9.12
CA GLU A 35 2.41 16.97 10.19
C GLU A 35 1.91 18.33 9.66
N GLN A 36 0.88 18.89 10.27
CA GLN A 36 0.27 20.16 9.84
C GLN A 36 -0.14 21.02 11.06
N PRO A 37 -0.18 22.35 10.93
CA PRO A 37 -0.80 23.19 11.96
C PRO A 37 -2.30 22.91 12.11
N GLU A 38 -2.85 23.08 13.31
CA GLU A 38 -4.27 22.78 13.61
C GLU A 38 -5.28 23.55 12.75
N LYS A 39 -4.90 24.72 12.22
CA LYS A 39 -5.75 25.57 11.37
C LYS A 39 -5.76 25.14 9.89
N VAL A 40 -4.91 24.22 9.50
CA VAL A 40 -4.84 23.69 8.14
C VAL A 40 -5.69 22.43 8.04
N LYS A 41 -6.45 22.32 6.96
CA LYS A 41 -7.14 21.07 6.62
C LYS A 41 -6.47 20.44 5.41
N VAL A 42 -6.13 19.17 5.51
CA VAL A 42 -5.63 18.38 4.38
C VAL A 42 -6.59 17.22 4.11
N THR A 43 -6.95 17.06 2.85
CA THR A 43 -7.79 15.97 2.37
C THR A 43 -6.92 14.88 1.77
N PHE A 44 -7.05 13.66 2.30
CA PHE A 44 -6.36 12.48 1.80
C PHE A 44 -6.96 12.04 0.45
N PRO A 45 -6.14 11.51 -0.48
CA PRO A 45 -6.66 10.83 -1.66
C PRO A 45 -7.49 9.62 -1.23
N VAL A 46 -8.54 9.34 -1.99
CA VAL A 46 -9.37 8.15 -1.80
C VAL A 46 -8.80 7.04 -2.67
N PHE A 47 -8.34 5.97 -2.02
CA PHE A 47 -8.00 4.72 -2.68
C PHE A 47 -9.23 3.82 -2.73
N LYS A 48 -9.38 3.05 -3.82
CA LYS A 48 -10.38 1.98 -3.91
C LYS A 48 -9.75 0.69 -3.35
N ASP A 49 -9.74 -0.38 -4.15
CA ASP A 49 -9.22 -1.68 -3.76
C ASP A 49 -7.71 -1.84 -4.03
N THR A 50 -7.10 -0.87 -4.73
CA THR A 50 -5.70 -0.93 -5.13
C THR A 50 -4.97 0.38 -4.92
N LEU A 51 -3.69 0.28 -4.58
CA LEU A 51 -2.76 1.41 -4.50
C LEU A 51 -2.21 1.72 -5.90
N THR A 52 -1.90 0.67 -6.66
CA THR A 52 -1.54 0.71 -8.09
C THR A 52 -2.11 -0.53 -8.78
N SER A 53 -2.02 -0.65 -10.11
CA SER A 53 -2.52 -1.83 -10.82
C SER A 53 -1.91 -3.17 -10.40
N LYS A 54 -0.80 -3.16 -9.66
CA LYS A 54 -0.08 -4.37 -9.20
C LYS A 54 0.02 -4.48 -7.67
N ILE A 55 -0.52 -3.52 -6.93
CA ILE A 55 -0.46 -3.47 -5.47
C ILE A 55 -1.89 -3.34 -4.94
N GLU A 56 -2.32 -4.39 -4.26
CA GLU A 56 -3.67 -4.51 -3.70
C GLU A 56 -3.72 -3.96 -2.28
N ILE A 57 -4.84 -3.34 -1.92
CA ILE A 57 -5.13 -2.91 -0.55
C ILE A 57 -5.99 -3.99 0.09
N ILE A 58 -5.48 -4.58 1.16
CA ILE A 58 -6.17 -5.59 1.97
C ILE A 58 -7.02 -4.89 3.03
N GLU A 59 -6.43 -3.88 3.69
CA GLU A 59 -7.09 -3.16 4.78
C GLU A 59 -6.66 -1.69 4.78
N ALA A 60 -7.56 -0.81 5.23
CA ALA A 60 -7.34 0.62 5.35
C ALA A 60 -7.79 1.12 6.73
N ASP A 61 -6.85 1.19 7.68
CA ASP A 61 -7.09 1.65 9.06
C ASP A 61 -7.68 3.07 9.07
N PRO A 62 -8.60 3.41 9.99
CA PRO A 62 -9.01 4.80 10.22
C PRO A 62 -7.80 5.74 10.40
N ALA A 63 -7.94 7.00 9.99
CA ALA A 63 -6.88 7.98 10.23
C ALA A 63 -6.74 8.23 11.74
N ASP A 64 -5.52 8.05 12.26
CA ASP A 64 -5.17 8.37 13.64
C ASP A 64 -4.60 9.78 13.70
N THR A 65 -5.05 10.59 14.67
CA THR A 65 -4.62 11.98 14.83
C THR A 65 -4.07 12.19 16.24
N SER A 66 -2.84 12.67 16.31
CA SER A 66 -2.17 13.02 17.56
C SER A 66 -1.71 14.46 17.54
N ARG A 67 -1.58 15.09 18.71
CA ARG A 67 -1.02 16.44 18.82
C ARG A 67 0.47 16.36 19.14
N LYS A 68 1.27 17.18 18.46
CA LYS A 68 2.70 17.34 18.67
C LYS A 68 3.00 18.84 18.69
N ASP A 69 3.24 19.37 19.88
CA ASP A 69 3.33 20.82 20.12
C ASP A 69 2.08 21.54 19.58
N ASP A 70 2.25 22.55 18.71
CA ASP A 70 1.17 23.29 18.06
C ASP A 70 0.68 22.64 16.74
N ASN A 71 1.18 21.45 16.41
CA ASN A 71 0.85 20.72 15.20
C ASN A 71 -0.02 19.48 15.48
N LEU A 72 -0.79 19.08 14.46
CA LEU A 72 -1.42 17.78 14.36
C LEU A 72 -0.54 16.85 13.52
N VAL A 73 -0.34 15.64 14.00
CA VAL A 73 0.27 14.53 13.26
C VAL A 73 -0.82 13.52 12.94
N ILE A 74 -1.15 13.38 11.66
CA ILE A 74 -2.16 12.46 11.16
C ILE A 74 -1.44 11.29 10.48
N ARG A 75 -1.82 10.06 10.84
CA ARG A 75 -1.31 8.83 10.22
C ARG A 75 -2.45 8.04 9.63
N LYS A 76 -2.30 7.61 8.38
CA LYS A 76 -3.20 6.68 7.70
C LYS A 76 -2.37 5.49 7.22
N LYS A 77 -2.76 4.30 7.64
CA LYS A 77 -2.08 3.05 7.30
C LYS A 77 -2.94 2.21 6.37
N PHE A 78 -2.26 1.48 5.49
CA PHE A 78 -2.85 0.53 4.56
C PHE A 78 -2.04 -0.76 4.62
N LEU A 79 -2.72 -1.87 4.85
CA LEU A 79 -2.13 -3.20 4.66
C LEU A 79 -2.24 -3.53 3.18
N ILE A 80 -1.11 -3.79 2.54
CA ILE A 80 -1.02 -4.01 1.10
C ILE A 80 -0.29 -5.31 0.75
N THR A 81 -0.53 -5.84 -0.44
CA THR A 81 0.17 -7.01 -0.99
C THR A 81 0.38 -6.88 -2.50
N SER A 82 1.17 -7.79 -3.07
CA SER A 82 1.34 -7.92 -4.51
C SER A 82 1.54 -9.38 -4.92
N PHE A 83 0.84 -9.78 -5.99
CA PHE A 83 0.96 -11.09 -6.63
C PHE A 83 1.72 -11.03 -7.97
N ASP A 84 2.35 -9.90 -8.29
CA ASP A 84 3.18 -9.74 -9.49
C ASP A 84 4.64 -9.59 -9.05
N SER A 85 5.54 -10.44 -9.53
CA SER A 85 6.97 -10.33 -9.20
C SER A 85 7.64 -9.17 -9.93
N GLY A 86 8.66 -8.57 -9.33
CA GLY A 86 9.46 -7.51 -9.94
C GLY A 86 9.51 -6.25 -9.10
N TYR A 87 9.96 -5.15 -9.70
CA TYR A 87 10.00 -3.83 -9.06
C TYR A 87 8.78 -3.02 -9.45
N HIS A 88 7.97 -2.64 -8.46
CA HIS A 88 6.78 -1.83 -8.63
C HIS A 88 7.00 -0.41 -8.15
N LYS A 89 6.69 0.54 -9.02
CA LYS A 89 6.67 1.96 -8.68
C LYS A 89 5.32 2.32 -8.08
N ILE A 90 5.35 2.94 -6.91
CA ILE A 90 4.20 3.62 -6.32
C ILE A 90 4.33 5.11 -6.67
N PRO A 91 3.41 5.67 -7.48
CA PRO A 91 3.52 7.04 -7.93
C PRO A 91 3.29 8.04 -6.77
N PRO A 92 3.77 9.27 -6.92
CA PRO A 92 3.39 10.37 -6.04
C PRO A 92 1.86 10.58 -6.00
N TYR A 93 1.31 10.82 -4.81
CA TYR A 93 -0.08 11.20 -4.63
C TYR A 93 -0.21 12.68 -4.28
N LYS A 94 -1.27 13.31 -4.78
CA LYS A 94 -1.60 14.71 -4.51
C LYS A 94 -2.59 14.80 -3.36
N PHE A 95 -2.36 15.76 -2.46
CA PHE A 95 -3.18 16.05 -1.29
C PHE A 95 -3.63 17.49 -1.36
N ALA A 96 -4.94 17.71 -1.29
CA ALA A 96 -5.51 19.06 -1.30
C ALA A 96 -5.35 19.68 0.09
N ILE A 97 -4.85 20.92 0.13
CA ILE A 97 -4.66 21.71 1.35
C ILE A 97 -5.65 22.87 1.34
N LEU A 98 -6.25 23.15 2.49
CA LEU A 98 -7.05 24.35 2.76
C LEU A 98 -6.44 25.12 3.93
N ILE A 99 -6.04 26.37 3.67
CA ILE A 99 -5.53 27.32 4.66
C ILE A 99 -6.51 28.50 4.69
N GLY A 100 -7.49 28.46 5.61
CA GLY A 100 -8.65 29.35 5.51
C GLY A 100 -9.42 29.07 4.21
N ASP A 101 -9.56 30.09 3.36
CA ASP A 101 -10.21 29.97 2.04
C ASP A 101 -9.24 29.68 0.89
N GLN A 102 -7.92 29.69 1.15
CA GLN A 102 -6.91 29.41 0.12
C GLN A 102 -6.76 27.91 -0.09
N LYS A 103 -6.82 27.49 -1.36
CA LYS A 103 -6.58 26.12 -1.80
C LYS A 103 -5.16 25.96 -2.30
N ASP A 104 -4.49 24.89 -1.89
CA ASP A 104 -3.18 24.51 -2.39
C ASP A 104 -3.08 22.98 -2.54
N THR A 105 -1.96 22.45 -3.03
CA THR A 105 -1.71 21.03 -3.20
C THR A 105 -0.28 20.68 -2.83
N ILE A 106 -0.12 19.67 -1.97
CA ILE A 106 1.17 19.02 -1.69
C ILE A 106 1.19 17.63 -2.33
N THR A 107 2.37 17.19 -2.75
CA THR A 107 2.56 15.91 -3.44
C THR A 107 3.54 15.06 -2.64
N SER A 108 3.24 13.77 -2.48
CA SER A 108 4.15 12.83 -1.81
C SER A 108 5.38 12.52 -2.67
N GLN A 109 6.36 11.85 -2.09
CA GLN A 109 7.42 11.21 -2.86
C GLN A 109 6.91 9.98 -3.62
N GLU A 110 7.68 9.57 -4.63
CA GLU A 110 7.55 8.23 -5.22
C GLU A 110 8.20 7.18 -4.31
N LEU A 111 7.68 5.94 -4.36
CA LEU A 111 8.24 4.80 -3.63
C LEU A 111 8.42 3.60 -4.58
N PHE A 112 9.26 2.65 -4.16
CA PHE A 112 9.55 1.43 -4.92
C PHE A 112 9.43 0.21 -4.01
N LEU A 113 8.71 -0.82 -4.49
CA LEU A 113 8.54 -2.11 -3.83
C LEU A 113 9.12 -3.21 -4.71
N GLY A 114 10.04 -4.01 -4.17
CA GLY A 114 10.52 -5.24 -4.80
C GLY A 114 9.72 -6.45 -4.34
N VAL A 115 9.21 -7.23 -5.28
CA VAL A 115 8.46 -8.46 -5.02
C VAL A 115 9.23 -9.64 -5.61
N ASN A 116 9.74 -10.50 -4.74
CA ASN A 116 10.55 -11.66 -5.12
C ASN A 116 9.70 -12.92 -5.18
N THR A 117 10.06 -13.86 -6.06
CA THR A 117 9.46 -15.19 -6.07
C THR A 117 10.15 -16.12 -5.08
N ILE A 118 9.45 -17.18 -4.69
CA ILE A 118 10.05 -18.30 -3.99
C ILE A 118 10.71 -19.19 -5.05
N PRO A 119 12.01 -19.52 -4.94
CA PRO A 119 12.64 -20.45 -5.87
C PRO A 119 11.97 -21.82 -5.74
N ILE A 120 11.40 -22.32 -6.83
CA ILE A 120 10.87 -23.68 -6.88
C ILE A 120 12.06 -24.59 -7.21
N ASP A 121 12.48 -25.41 -6.25
CA ASP A 121 13.38 -26.53 -6.51
C ASP A 121 12.59 -27.67 -7.17
N THR A 122 12.40 -27.56 -8.49
CA THR A 122 11.62 -28.52 -9.28
C THR A 122 12.33 -29.88 -9.45
N ALA A 123 13.48 -30.12 -8.81
CA ALA A 123 14.23 -31.37 -8.95
C ALA A 123 13.75 -32.52 -8.05
N LYS A 124 12.71 -32.35 -7.21
CA LYS A 124 12.39 -33.34 -6.16
C LYS A 124 10.98 -33.93 -6.09
N ASN A 125 10.05 -33.61 -6.99
CA ASN A 125 8.75 -34.31 -7.01
C ASN A 125 8.07 -34.30 -8.38
N ILE A 126 8.60 -35.12 -9.30
CA ILE A 126 7.78 -35.74 -10.34
C ILE A 126 7.38 -37.12 -9.78
N ILE A 127 6.52 -37.16 -8.75
CA ILE A 127 5.90 -38.45 -8.38
C ILE A 127 4.88 -38.73 -9.47
N GLY A 128 5.20 -39.72 -10.30
CA GLY A 128 4.38 -40.15 -11.42
C GLY A 128 2.94 -40.40 -10.96
N TYR A 129 2.00 -39.83 -11.70
CA TYR A 129 0.61 -40.21 -11.66
C TYR A 129 0.55 -41.72 -11.91
N LYS A 130 0.34 -42.51 -10.86
CA LYS A 130 0.14 -43.95 -10.98
C LYS A 130 -1.22 -44.15 -11.63
N THR A 131 -1.21 -44.75 -12.83
CA THR A 131 -2.38 -45.13 -13.62
C THR A 131 -3.46 -45.74 -12.72
N GLY A 132 -4.65 -45.17 -12.74
CA GLY A 132 -5.79 -45.63 -11.95
C GLY A 132 -6.25 -47.02 -12.39
N ASN A 133 -6.13 -47.96 -11.45
CA ASN A 133 -6.89 -49.20 -11.24
C ASN A 133 -7.74 -49.74 -12.41
N GLU A 134 -7.35 -50.92 -12.90
CA GLU A 134 -8.23 -51.84 -13.63
C GLU A 134 -9.38 -52.28 -12.71
N TYR A 135 -10.63 -52.05 -13.12
CA TYR A 135 -11.80 -52.61 -12.45
C TYR A 135 -12.00 -54.06 -12.95
N PRO A 136 -11.98 -55.10 -12.07
CA PRO A 136 -12.40 -56.43 -12.49
C PRO A 136 -13.93 -56.47 -12.54
N PHE A 137 -14.52 -56.56 -13.73
CA PHE A 137 -15.93 -56.93 -13.89
C PHE A 137 -16.07 -58.43 -13.60
N PHE A 138 -16.65 -58.79 -12.45
CA PHE A 138 -17.05 -60.15 -12.15
C PHE A 138 -18.22 -60.55 -13.08
N VAL A 139 -18.01 -61.55 -13.94
CA VAL A 139 -19.07 -62.19 -14.73
C VAL A 139 -19.89 -63.09 -13.80
N GLY A 140 -21.07 -62.62 -13.40
CA GLY A 140 -22.07 -63.45 -12.75
C GLY A 140 -22.76 -64.34 -13.79
N ARG A 141 -22.57 -65.66 -13.70
CA ARG A 141 -23.44 -66.65 -14.34
C ARG A 141 -24.82 -66.63 -13.67
N ASN A 142 -25.87 -66.63 -14.48
CA ASN A 142 -27.00 -67.57 -14.41
C ASN A 142 -27.67 -67.63 -15.78
#